data_AF-A0A4R6Q6E4-F1
#
_entry.id   AF-A0A4R6Q6E4-F1
#
_cell.length_a   1.000
_cell.length_b   1.000
_cell.length_c   1.000
_cell.angle_alpha   90.00
_cell.angle_beta   90.00
_cell.angle_gamma   90.00
#
_symmetry.space_group_name_H-M   'P 1'
#
loop_
_entity.id
_entity.type
_entity.pdbx_description
1 polymer ?
#
loop_
_entity_poly.entity_id
_entity_poly.type
_entity_poly.pdbx_seq_one_letter_code
_entity_poly.pdbx_strand_id
1 'polypeptide(L)'
;MIDNSKRYQKTRKGDPKHLGNYVQFHVEKNKIKKSYVSTFLGILPTTFNQYFKQPSFQFNILWRISLAVKHNFLMELGEQLNIPYETKAEKALKVQLLEKEEYIKSLETQLKVYKGIHKVTD
;
A
#
# COMPACT_ATOMS: atom_id res chain seq x y z
N MET A 1 16.81 -36.33 13.89
CA MET A 1 17.05 -35.76 12.55
C MET A 1 16.13 -34.55 12.37
N ILE A 2 16.67 -33.36 12.10
CA ILE A 2 15.84 -32.23 11.68
C ILE A 2 15.43 -32.49 10.24
N ASP A 3 14.14 -32.61 9.98
CA ASP A 3 13.60 -32.72 8.62
C ASP A 3 14.03 -31.50 7.79
N ASN A 4 14.93 -31.73 6.83
CA ASN A 4 15.47 -30.68 5.97
C ASN A 4 14.39 -30.06 5.06
N SER A 5 13.29 -30.78 4.81
CA SER A 5 12.25 -30.36 3.88
C SER A 5 11.39 -29.19 4.40
N LYS A 6 11.41 -28.89 5.71
CA LYS A 6 10.57 -27.85 6.33
C LYS A 6 11.36 -26.71 6.99
N ARG A 7 12.66 -26.60 6.71
CA ARG A 7 13.51 -25.55 7.31
C ARG A 7 13.03 -24.12 7.01
N TYR A 8 12.37 -23.91 5.88
CA TYR A 8 11.83 -22.60 5.48
C TYR A 8 10.57 -22.19 6.26
N GLN A 9 9.90 -23.13 6.94
CA GLN A 9 8.68 -22.85 7.71
C GLN A 9 8.98 -22.39 9.15
N LYS A 10 10.26 -22.45 9.57
CA LYS A 10 10.67 -22.02 10.91
C LYS A 10 10.66 -20.49 10.97
N THR A 11 9.91 -19.94 11.92
CA THR A 11 9.89 -18.51 12.21
C THR A 11 11.27 -17.99 12.59
N ARG A 12 11.62 -16.82 12.07
CA ARG A 12 12.87 -16.10 12.32
C ARG A 12 12.59 -14.71 12.86
N LYS A 13 13.62 -14.13 13.48
CA LYS A 13 13.59 -12.72 13.89
C LYS A 13 13.50 -11.84 12.64
N GLY A 14 12.47 -11.01 12.57
CA GLY A 14 12.20 -10.13 11.43
C GLY A 14 11.19 -10.70 10.43
N ASP A 15 10.66 -11.91 10.65
CA ASP A 15 9.55 -12.42 9.83
C ASP A 15 8.30 -11.55 10.02
N PRO A 16 7.48 -11.38 8.96
CA PRO A 16 6.23 -10.65 9.07
C PRO A 16 5.28 -11.35 10.03
N LYS A 17 4.30 -10.60 10.55
CA LYS A 17 3.18 -11.21 11.29
C LYS A 17 2.40 -12.12 10.33
N HIS A 18 1.53 -12.97 10.88
CA HIS A 18 0.66 -13.81 10.06
C HIS A 18 -0.15 -12.96 9.07
N LEU A 19 -0.18 -13.35 7.79
CA LEU A 19 -0.94 -12.63 6.77
C LEU A 19 -2.43 -12.50 7.11
N GLY A 20 -2.99 -13.51 7.79
CA GLY A 20 -4.35 -13.48 8.30
C GLY A 20 -4.66 -12.32 9.24
N ASN A 21 -3.68 -11.88 10.04
CA ASN A 21 -3.86 -10.77 10.98
C ASN A 21 -4.06 -9.44 10.26
N TYR A 22 -3.36 -9.20 9.15
CA TYR A 22 -3.51 -7.97 8.35
C TYR A 22 -4.90 -7.89 7.73
N VAL A 23 -5.36 -9.01 7.14
CA VAL A 23 -6.69 -9.09 6.56
C VAL A 23 -7.75 -8.91 7.64
N GLN A 24 -7.62 -9.60 8.78
CA GLN A 24 -8.55 -9.48 9.89
C GLN A 24 -8.63 -8.04 10.41
N PHE A 25 -7.47 -7.43 10.69
CA PHE A 25 -7.39 -6.06 11.20
C PHE A 25 -8.05 -5.07 10.24
N HIS A 26 -7.76 -5.17 8.94
CA HIS A 26 -8.37 -4.29 7.95
C HIS A 26 -9.89 -4.49 7.86
N VAL A 27 -10.37 -5.74 7.85
CA VAL A 27 -11.81 -6.07 7.79
C VAL A 27 -12.55 -5.54 9.02
N GLU A 28 -11.98 -5.72 10.21
CA GLU A 28 -12.58 -5.28 11.48
C GLU A 28 -12.56 -3.76 11.61
N LYS A 29 -11.41 -3.12 11.35
CA LYS A 29 -11.25 -1.66 11.41
C LYS A 29 -12.23 -0.94 10.49
N ASN A 30 -12.42 -1.44 9.27
CA ASN A 30 -13.31 -0.84 8.28
C ASN A 30 -14.75 -1.39 8.32
N LYS A 31 -15.09 -2.23 9.32
CA LYS A 31 -16.42 -2.84 9.50
C LYS A 31 -16.93 -3.54 8.23
N ILE A 32 -16.03 -4.16 7.48
CA ILE A 32 -16.36 -4.84 6.23
C ILE A 32 -17.17 -6.10 6.55
N LYS A 33 -18.32 -6.25 5.89
CA LYS A 33 -19.17 -7.44 6.06
C LYS A 33 -18.44 -8.68 5.54
N LYS A 34 -18.19 -9.65 6.42
CA LYS A 34 -17.52 -10.92 6.06
C LYS A 34 -18.27 -11.68 4.97
N SER A 35 -19.60 -11.64 4.97
CA SER A 35 -20.44 -12.25 3.94
C SER A 35 -20.15 -11.68 2.56
N TYR A 36 -19.96 -10.36 2.45
CA TYR A 36 -19.63 -9.70 1.19
C TYR A 36 -18.31 -10.21 0.61
N VAL A 37 -17.26 -10.28 1.43
CA VAL A 37 -15.96 -10.79 0.99
C VAL A 37 -16.05 -12.27 0.63
N SER A 38 -16.77 -13.07 1.42
CA SER A 38 -16.96 -14.49 1.16
C SER A 38 -17.68 -14.76 -0.17
N THR A 39 -18.73 -13.99 -0.46
CA THR A 39 -19.46 -14.01 -1.73
C THR A 39 -18.54 -13.64 -2.89
N PHE A 40 -17.74 -12.58 -2.75
CA PHE A 40 -16.78 -12.16 -3.79
C PHE A 40 -15.74 -13.26 -4.09
N LEU A 41 -15.29 -13.98 -3.06
CA LEU A 41 -14.34 -15.09 -3.21
C LEU A 41 -14.97 -16.42 -3.65
N GLY A 42 -16.30 -16.55 -3.63
CA GLY A 42 -16.99 -17.81 -3.91
C GLY A 42 -16.77 -18.88 -2.84
N ILE A 43 -16.63 -18.48 -1.57
CA ILE A 43 -16.38 -19.38 -0.43
C ILE A 43 -17.39 -19.17 0.69
N LEU A 44 -17.44 -20.11 1.64
CA LEU A 44 -18.25 -19.97 2.84
C LEU A 44 -17.65 -18.93 3.80
N PRO A 45 -18.47 -18.18 4.57
CA PRO A 45 -17.98 -17.26 5.59
C PRO A 45 -17.10 -17.91 6.67
N THR A 46 -17.36 -19.18 6.97
CA THR A 46 -16.51 -19.99 7.86
C THR A 46 -15.12 -20.20 7.28
N THR A 47 -15.01 -20.48 5.98
CA THR A 47 -13.72 -20.56 5.27
C THR A 47 -12.99 -19.23 5.30
N PHE A 48 -13.70 -18.11 5.08
CA PHE A 48 -13.09 -16.78 5.18
C PHE A 48 -12.55 -16.49 6.58
N ASN A 49 -13.27 -16.88 7.64
CA ASN A 49 -12.75 -16.76 9.02
C ASN A 49 -11.49 -17.62 9.28
N GLN A 50 -11.34 -18.76 8.60
CA GLN A 50 -10.14 -19.58 8.74
C GLN A 50 -8.90 -18.87 8.20
N TYR A 51 -9.05 -18.02 7.17
CA TYR A 51 -7.94 -17.24 6.61
C TYR A 51 -7.31 -16.30 7.64
N PHE A 52 -8.07 -15.77 8.59
CA PHE A 52 -7.51 -14.89 9.63
C PHE A 52 -6.48 -15.57 10.53
N LYS A 53 -6.53 -16.90 10.63
CA LYS A 53 -5.58 -17.68 11.44
C LYS A 53 -4.35 -18.13 10.65
N GLN A 54 -4.34 -17.96 9.33
CA GLN A 54 -3.29 -18.49 8.48
C GLN A 54 -2.03 -17.60 8.53
N PRO A 55 -0.84 -18.21 8.67
CA PRO A 55 0.42 -17.48 8.60
C PRO A 55 0.70 -16.97 7.18
N SER A 56 0.25 -17.71 6.16
CA SER A 56 0.48 -17.41 4.75
C SER A 56 -0.80 -17.62 3.92
N PHE A 57 -0.80 -17.03 2.72
CA PHE A 57 -1.84 -17.22 1.74
C PHE A 57 -1.24 -17.65 0.40
N GLN A 58 -2.04 -18.36 -0.38
CA GLN A 58 -1.80 -18.39 -1.82
C GLN A 58 -1.98 -16.96 -2.37
N PHE A 59 -1.09 -16.55 -3.27
CA PHE A 59 -1.06 -15.18 -3.80
C PHE A 59 -2.40 -14.75 -4.41
N ASN A 60 -3.06 -15.64 -5.14
CA ASN A 60 -4.38 -15.41 -5.72
C ASN A 60 -5.47 -15.10 -4.67
N ILE A 61 -5.43 -15.72 -3.49
CA ILE A 61 -6.38 -15.47 -2.40
C ILE A 61 -6.16 -14.06 -1.86
N LEU A 62 -4.91 -13.70 -1.53
CA LEU A 62 -4.59 -12.36 -1.05
C LEU A 62 -4.95 -11.28 -2.08
N TRP A 63 -4.69 -11.54 -3.37
CA TRP A 63 -5.07 -10.65 -4.47
C TRP A 63 -6.58 -10.45 -4.54
N ARG A 64 -7.37 -11.54 -4.49
CA ARG A 64 -8.84 -11.45 -4.53
C ARG A 64 -9.41 -10.75 -3.31
N ILE A 65 -8.86 -11.00 -2.11
CA ILE A 65 -9.23 -10.28 -0.90
C ILE A 65 -8.94 -8.79 -1.07
N SER A 66 -7.76 -8.42 -1.59
CA SER A 66 -7.37 -7.03 -1.88
C SER A 66 -8.40 -6.32 -2.77
N LEU A 67 -8.83 -6.99 -3.85
CA LEU A 67 -9.87 -6.48 -4.74
C LEU A 67 -11.23 -6.36 -4.03
N ALA A 68 -11.63 -7.37 -3.27
CA ALA A 68 -12.91 -7.39 -2.55
C ALA A 68 -13.03 -6.20 -1.59
N VAL A 69 -11.99 -5.93 -0.81
CA VAL A 69 -12.02 -4.88 0.21
C VAL A 69 -11.50 -3.53 -0.29
N LYS A 70 -11.09 -3.44 -1.57
CA LYS A 70 -10.48 -2.26 -2.19
C LYS A 70 -9.26 -1.74 -1.42
N HIS A 71 -8.42 -2.64 -0.93
CA HIS A 71 -7.20 -2.32 -0.19
C HIS A 71 -6.00 -3.07 -0.75
N ASN A 72 -4.88 -2.38 -0.92
CA ASN A 72 -3.67 -2.97 -1.48
C ASN A 72 -2.79 -3.58 -0.39
N PHE A 73 -3.12 -4.81 0.03
CA PHE A 73 -2.33 -5.53 1.04
C PHE A 73 -0.88 -5.77 0.61
N LEU A 74 -0.61 -5.87 -0.70
CA LEU A 74 0.77 -6.05 -1.18
C LEU A 74 1.64 -4.83 -0.86
N MET A 75 1.07 -3.63 -1.00
CA MET A 75 1.82 -2.40 -0.73
C MET A 75 1.94 -2.13 0.77
N GLU A 76 0.90 -2.42 1.57
CA GLU A 76 0.99 -2.39 3.04
C GLU A 76 2.08 -3.33 3.57
N LEU A 77 2.17 -4.56 3.04
CA LEU A 77 3.23 -5.50 3.40
C LEU A 77 4.59 -5.05 2.85
N GLY A 78 4.62 -4.42 1.68
CA GLY A 78 5.83 -3.83 1.10
C GLY A 78 6.42 -2.70 1.95
N GLU A 79 5.58 -1.85 2.54
CA GLU A 79 6.01 -0.82 3.48
C GLU A 79 6.72 -1.43 4.71
N GLN A 80 6.20 -2.55 5.22
CA GLN A 80 6.81 -3.25 6.35
C GLN A 80 8.10 -3.98 6.02
N LEU A 81 8.29 -4.34 4.75
CA LEU A 81 9.54 -4.93 4.28
C LEU A 81 10.71 -3.94 4.41
N ASN A 82 10.43 -2.63 4.52
CA ASN A 82 11.41 -1.57 4.66
C ASN A 82 12.48 -1.58 3.55
N ILE A 83 12.06 -1.97 2.34
CA ILE A 83 12.87 -1.89 1.13
C ILE A 83 12.27 -0.78 0.27
N PRO A 84 13.02 0.30 -0.03
CA PRO A 84 12.52 1.39 -0.86
C PRO A 84 12.06 0.89 -2.22
N TYR A 85 10.84 1.25 -2.59
CA TYR A 85 10.29 1.01 -3.92
C TYR A 85 9.44 2.20 -4.32
N GLU A 86 9.47 2.54 -5.60
CA GLU A 86 8.64 3.58 -6.18
C GLU A 86 7.90 3.03 -7.37
N THR A 87 6.59 3.22 -7.37
CA THR A 87 5.73 2.91 -8.50
C THR A 87 6.04 3.84 -9.68
N LYS A 88 5.70 3.39 -10.90
CA LYS A 88 5.81 4.23 -12.10
C LYS A 88 5.01 5.53 -11.97
N ALA A 89 3.85 5.47 -11.31
CA ALA A 89 3.00 6.63 -11.07
C ALA A 89 3.67 7.63 -10.11
N GLU A 90 4.27 7.17 -9.01
CA GLU A 90 5.01 8.05 -8.09
C GLU A 90 6.19 8.72 -8.77
N LYS A 91 6.94 8.00 -9.61
CA LYS A 91 8.02 8.60 -10.40
C LYS A 91 7.50 9.69 -11.33
N ALA A 92 6.41 9.44 -12.04
CA ALA A 92 5.78 10.43 -12.90
C ALA A 92 5.27 11.65 -12.11
N LEU A 93 4.68 11.43 -10.93
CA LEU A 93 4.23 12.50 -10.05
C LEU A 93 5.40 13.35 -9.54
N LYS A 94 6.54 12.74 -9.19
CA LYS A 94 7.74 13.48 -8.78
C LYS A 94 8.29 14.37 -9.90
N VAL A 95 8.29 13.87 -11.14
CA VAL A 95 8.68 14.67 -12.31
C VAL A 95 7.74 15.86 -12.50
N GLN A 96 6.42 15.63 -12.49
CA GLN A 96 5.43 16.71 -12.61
C GLN A 96 5.52 17.73 -11.47
N LEU A 97 5.82 17.27 -10.26
CA LEU A 97 5.98 18.13 -9.10
C LEU A 97 7.20 19.03 -9.27
N LEU A 98 8.32 18.47 -9.72
CA LEU A 98 9.54 19.24 -10.01
C LEU A 98 9.30 20.29 -11.12
N GLU A 99 8.64 19.90 -12.22
CA GLU A 99 8.29 20.83 -13.31
C GLU A 99 7.38 21.98 -12.81
N LYS A 100 6.41 21.66 -11.95
CA LYS A 100 5.50 22.67 -11.37
C LYS A 100 6.22 23.60 -10.40
N GLU A 101 7.14 23.08 -9.58
CA GLU A 101 7.95 23.89 -8.66
C GLU A 101 8.85 24.86 -9.42
N GLU A 102 9.49 24.41 -10.50
CA GLU A 102 10.28 25.27 -11.38
C GLU A 102 9.42 26.37 -12.03
N TYR A 103 8.23 26.00 -12.50
CA TYR A 103 7.30 26.96 -13.09
C TYR A 103 6.84 28.02 -12.07
N ILE A 104 6.47 27.61 -10.85
CA ILE A 104 6.07 28.52 -9.77
C ILE A 104 7.22 29.49 -9.45
N LYS A 105 8.45 28.98 -9.31
CA LYS A 105 9.64 29.81 -9.07
C LYS A 105 9.87 30.84 -10.17
N SER A 106 9.61 30.48 -11.43
CA SER A 106 9.71 31.41 -12.56
C SER A 106 8.67 32.54 -12.45
N LEU A 107 7.42 32.21 -12.11
CA LEU A 107 6.34 33.18 -11.94
C LEU A 107 6.58 34.10 -10.75
N GLU A 108 7.04 33.56 -9.62
CA GLU A 108 7.42 34.36 -8.45
C GLU A 108 8.53 35.35 -8.77
N THR A 109 9.51 34.93 -9.57
CA THR A 109 10.59 35.80 -10.05
C THR A 109 10.03 36.92 -10.94
N GLN A 110 9.16 36.59 -11.90
CA GLN A 110 8.51 37.58 -12.75
C GLN A 110 7.69 38.58 -11.93
N LEU A 111 6.85 38.10 -11.01
CA LEU A 111 6.04 38.94 -10.12
C LEU A 111 6.91 39.87 -9.28
N LYS A 112 8.05 39.39 -8.77
CA LYS A 112 9.00 40.20 -8.01
C LYS A 112 9.56 41.33 -8.87
N VAL A 113 9.94 41.04 -10.12
CA VAL A 113 10.43 42.03 -11.08
C VAL A 113 9.35 43.06 -11.41
N TYR A 114 8.13 42.64 -11.76
CA TYR A 114 7.01 43.54 -12.05
C TYR A 114 6.67 44.47 -10.88
N LYS A 115 6.61 43.92 -9.64
CA LYS A 115 6.39 44.73 -8.43
C LYS A 115 7.54 45.73 -8.19
N GLY A 116 8.77 45.34 -8.53
CA GLY A 116 9.92 46.24 -8.47
C GLY A 116 9.80 47.40 -9.45
N ILE A 117 9.42 47.14 -10.70
CA ILE A 117 9.22 48.18 -11.72
C ILE A 117 8.09 49.14 -11.32
N HIS A 118 6.94 48.60 -10.91
CA HIS A 118 5.78 49.43 -10.59
C HIS A 118 6.03 50.40 -9.43
N LYS A 119 6.79 49.98 -8.41
CA LYS A 119 7.20 50.84 -7.28
C LYS A 119 8.18 51.96 -7.64
N VAL A 120 8.84 51.88 -8.79
CA VAL A 120 9.81 52.89 -9.26
C VAL A 120 9.12 53.95 -10.14
N THR A 121 7.92 53.65 -10.63
CA THR A 121 7.12 54.54 -11.50
C THR A 121 6.10 55.42 -10.77
N ASP A 122 5.91 55.23 -9.46
CA ASP A 122 5.11 56.09 -8.57
C ASP A 122 6.02 56.99 -7.71
#